data_AF-A0A4Y2DZ42-F1
#
_entry.id   AF-A0A4Y2DZ42-F1
#
_cell.length_a   1.000
_cell.length_b   1.000
_cell.length_c   1.000
_cell.angle_alpha   90.00
_cell.angle_beta   90.00
_cell.angle_gamma   90.00
#
_symmetry.space_group_name_H-M   'P 1'
#
loop_
_entity.id
_entity.type
_entity.pdbx_description
1 polymer ?
#
loop_
_entity_poly.entity_id
_entity_poly.type
_entity_poly.pdbx_seq_one_letter_code
_entity_poly.pdbx_strand_id
1 'polypeptide(L)'
;MALCKISVSVLKQLHFSTLCLEQKIELKLLRPTPLLNLIQVTKCKTRDFKREFKSDLCEKCSWICGCESTNRLFCFPCLLLAKQNGDPSWVSYGVADLSHLTQKIKKHECSQSHLNSILEFNLLGKVDIRQQLDIAFRSNVKRHKEKVTKNRYVLTKIIGCILFCGAFELALRGHDEREDLLNMGVFRGLINFSAELDSSLKDHLTCATVFKGTSKEIQHDLLDCMLTVCQNHIKSEISEASFVSVIAELLMYYQFANWLSFFDTF
;
A
#
# COMPACT_ATOMS: atom_id res chain seq x y z
N MET A 1 20.15 26.96 10.57
CA MET A 1 19.26 27.79 11.42
C MET A 1 19.51 27.44 12.87
N ALA A 2 19.87 28.42 13.70
CA ALA A 2 20.09 28.19 15.13
C ALA A 2 18.82 27.59 15.76
N LEU A 3 18.92 26.41 16.38
CA LEU A 3 17.86 25.81 17.19
C LEU A 3 17.58 26.79 18.34
N CYS A 4 16.59 27.66 18.16
CA CYS A 4 16.18 28.61 19.18
C CYS A 4 15.70 27.79 20.38
N LYS A 5 16.42 27.87 21.51
CA LYS A 5 16.02 27.18 22.75
C LYS A 5 14.62 27.66 23.12
N ILE A 6 13.61 26.81 22.96
CA ILE A 6 12.25 27.15 23.36
C ILE A 6 12.14 27.05 24.88
N SER A 7 11.42 27.98 25.51
CA SER A 7 11.19 27.99 26.95
C SER A 7 9.81 27.43 27.28
N VAL A 8 9.65 26.89 28.50
CA VAL A 8 8.35 26.41 28.99
C VAL A 8 7.29 27.52 28.99
N SER A 9 7.68 28.79 29.19
CA SER A 9 6.78 29.94 29.11
C SER A 9 6.12 30.06 27.73
N VAL A 10 6.89 29.88 26.66
CA VAL A 10 6.38 29.90 25.27
C VAL A 10 5.48 28.69 25.03
N LEU A 11 5.90 27.50 25.48
CA LEU A 11 5.11 26.27 25.33
C LEU A 11 3.75 26.36 26.02
N LYS A 12 3.64 27.07 27.15
CA LYS A 12 2.36 27.29 27.84
C LYS A 12 1.38 28.13 27.02
N GLN A 13 1.86 29.12 26.28
CA GLN A 13 1.02 29.99 25.45
C GLN A 13 0.66 29.36 24.09
N LEU A 14 1.42 28.34 23.67
CA LEU A 14 1.29 27.72 22.35
C LEU A 14 0.08 26.77 22.27
N HIS A 15 -0.78 26.92 21.26
CA HIS A 15 -1.87 25.98 20.99
C HIS A 15 -1.37 24.80 20.15
N PHE A 16 -0.96 23.71 20.80
CA PHE A 16 -0.31 22.60 20.11
C PHE A 16 -1.21 21.94 19.07
N SER A 17 -2.52 21.87 19.33
CA SER A 17 -3.51 21.29 18.41
C SER A 17 -3.55 21.99 17.05
N THR A 18 -3.36 23.32 17.02
CA THR A 18 -3.50 24.15 15.81
C THR A 18 -2.26 24.16 14.91
N LEU A 19 -1.14 23.57 15.35
CA LEU A 19 0.09 23.51 14.56
C LEU A 19 0.04 22.46 13.45
N CYS A 20 0.78 22.70 12.36
CA CYS A 20 0.96 21.69 11.31
C CYS A 20 1.83 20.52 11.82
N LEU A 21 1.81 19.39 11.10
CA LEU A 21 2.53 18.18 11.52
C LEU A 21 4.05 18.41 11.59
N GLU A 22 4.62 19.15 10.64
CA GLU A 22 6.05 19.47 10.59
C GLU A 22 6.48 20.27 11.83
N GLN A 23 5.74 21.32 12.18
CA GLN A 23 5.98 22.12 13.39
C GLN A 23 5.86 21.28 14.67
N LYS A 24 4.88 20.36 14.74
CA LYS A 24 4.73 19.43 15.87
C LYS A 24 5.95 18.50 16.01
N ILE A 25 6.51 18.03 14.89
CA ILE A 25 7.70 17.18 14.86
C ILE A 25 8.95 17.98 15.28
N GLU A 26 9.11 19.22 14.82
CA GLU A 26 10.22 20.07 15.26
C GLU A 26 10.17 20.34 16.76
N LEU A 27 8.99 20.67 17.30
CA LEU A 27 8.80 20.88 18.73
C LEU A 27 9.17 19.65 19.55
N LYS A 28 8.93 18.44 19.04
CA LYS A 28 9.31 17.18 19.70
C LYS A 28 10.80 17.12 20.04
N LEU A 29 11.66 17.76 19.25
CA LEU A 29 13.11 17.78 19.42
C LEU A 29 13.59 18.92 20.35
N LEU A 30 12.73 19.89 20.65
CA LEU A 30 13.07 21.11 21.39
C LEU A 30 12.67 21.02 22.88
N ARG A 31 12.94 19.90 23.54
CA ARG A 31 12.66 19.76 24.98
C ARG A 31 13.50 20.75 25.81
N PRO A 32 12.90 21.65 26.62
CA PRO A 32 13.66 22.59 27.44
C PRO A 32 14.30 21.91 28.65
N THR A 33 15.63 21.82 28.70
CA THR A 33 16.38 21.30 29.86
C THR A 33 17.42 22.32 30.35
N PRO A 34 16.98 23.46 30.90
CA PRO A 34 17.90 24.44 31.46
C PRO A 34 18.57 23.95 32.75
N LEU A 35 19.71 24.55 33.08
CA LEU A 35 20.37 24.38 34.39
C LEU A 35 19.57 25.12 35.45
N LEU A 36 18.79 24.39 36.24
CA LEU A 36 17.96 24.96 37.31
C LEU A 36 18.72 24.98 38.64
N ASN A 37 18.83 26.17 39.24
CA ASN A 37 19.29 26.35 40.62
C ASN A 37 18.12 26.16 41.60
N LEU A 38 17.45 25.00 41.53
CA LEU A 38 16.34 24.67 42.43
C LEU A 38 16.90 24.02 43.70
N ILE A 39 16.78 24.75 44.82
CA ILE A 39 17.26 24.34 46.13
C ILE A 39 16.09 24.37 47.11
N GLN A 40 15.89 23.29 47.84
CA GLN A 40 14.90 23.20 48.91
C GLN A 40 15.60 22.93 50.25
N VAL A 41 15.39 23.82 51.22
CA VAL A 41 15.85 23.63 52.61
C VAL A 41 14.66 23.24 53.47
N THR A 42 14.73 22.09 54.13
CA THR A 42 13.72 21.63 55.09
C THR A 42 14.30 21.73 56.49
N LYS A 43 13.69 22.55 57.35
CA LYS A 43 14.10 22.68 58.75
C LYS A 43 13.43 21.61 59.60
N CYS A 44 14.23 20.80 60.30
CA CYS A 44 13.75 19.92 61.37
C CYS A 44 14.19 20.48 62.72
N LYS A 45 13.56 20.04 63.81
CA LYS A 45 13.85 20.49 65.18
C LYS A 45 15.33 20.40 65.58
N THR A 46 16.10 19.53 64.93
CA THR A 46 17.50 19.24 65.26
C THR A 46 18.51 19.57 64.15
N ARG A 47 18.11 19.64 62.88
CA ARG A 47 19.01 19.82 61.72
C ARG A 47 18.24 20.38 60.51
N ASP A 48 18.97 21.08 59.64
CA ASP A 48 18.47 21.53 58.34
C ASP A 48 18.92 20.57 57.24
N PHE A 49 17.97 20.15 56.38
CA PHE A 49 18.24 19.30 55.23
C PHE A 49 18.15 20.13 53.95
N LYS A 50 19.29 20.31 53.26
CA LYS A 50 19.36 20.94 51.94
C LYS A 50 19.26 19.88 50.84
N ARG A 51 18.32 20.05 49.91
CA ARG A 51 18.18 19.25 48.70
C ARG A 51 18.35 20.14 47.50
N GLU A 52 19.11 19.70 46.51
CA GLU A 52 19.38 20.43 45.29
C GLU A 52 18.94 19.60 44.08
N PHE A 53 18.38 20.26 43.08
CA PHE A 53 18.05 19.62 41.82
C PHE A 53 19.33 19.19 41.09
N LYS A 54 19.32 17.97 40.55
CA LYS A 54 20.41 17.45 39.71
C LYS A 54 19.93 17.32 38.28
N SER A 55 20.71 17.84 37.33
CA SER A 55 20.43 17.78 35.89
C SER A 55 20.23 16.35 35.38
N ASP A 56 20.94 15.38 35.97
CA ASP A 56 20.86 13.95 35.64
C ASP A 56 19.43 13.39 35.73
N LEU A 57 18.54 14.04 36.48
CA LEU A 57 17.13 13.64 36.55
C LEU A 57 16.43 13.80 35.19
N CYS A 58 16.77 14.83 34.41
CA CYS A 58 16.22 15.05 33.07
C CYS A 58 16.73 14.02 32.05
N GLU A 59 17.87 13.38 32.33
CA GLU A 59 18.39 12.26 31.53
C GLU A 59 17.69 10.95 31.90
N LYS A 60 17.51 10.70 33.20
CA LYS A 60 16.78 9.50 33.70
C LYS A 60 15.30 9.52 33.34
N CYS A 61 14.68 10.70 33.36
CA CYS A 61 13.28 10.90 33.01
C CYS A 61 13.19 11.79 31.77
N SER A 62 13.20 11.15 30.60
CA SER A 62 13.21 11.81 29.28
C SER A 62 11.99 12.72 29.01
N TRP A 63 10.95 12.65 29.83
CA TRP A 63 9.77 13.50 29.75
C TRP A 63 9.81 14.75 30.63
N ILE A 64 10.73 14.86 31.59
CA ILE A 64 10.85 16.03 32.46
C ILE A 64 11.50 17.19 31.69
N CYS A 65 10.96 18.39 31.87
CA CYS A 65 11.57 19.64 31.40
C CYS A 65 11.61 20.68 32.53
N GLY A 66 12.54 21.63 32.40
CA GLY A 66 12.76 22.70 33.36
C GLY A 66 12.32 24.06 32.84
N CYS A 67 11.90 24.94 33.75
CA CYS A 67 11.58 26.33 33.43
C CYS A 67 12.41 27.28 34.31
N GLU A 68 13.30 28.06 33.69
CA GLU A 68 14.17 29.02 34.39
C GLU A 68 13.37 30.12 35.09
N SER A 69 12.38 30.70 34.41
CA SER A 69 11.60 31.84 34.94
C SER A 69 10.82 31.49 36.20
N THR A 70 10.24 30.30 36.28
CA THR A 70 9.51 29.85 37.47
C THR A 70 10.37 29.01 38.42
N ASN A 71 11.60 28.66 38.02
CA ASN A 71 12.49 27.71 38.68
C ASN A 71 11.78 26.40 39.11
N ARG A 72 11.07 25.76 38.16
CA ARG A 72 10.19 24.59 38.43
C ARG A 72 10.28 23.54 37.33
N LEU A 73 9.90 22.31 37.68
CA LEU A 73 9.86 21.15 36.78
C LEU A 73 8.46 20.92 36.21
N PHE A 74 8.39 20.49 34.96
CA PHE A 74 7.17 20.20 34.21
C PHE A 74 7.31 18.89 33.44
N CYS A 75 6.19 18.34 32.97
CA CYS A 75 6.17 17.21 32.04
C CYS A 75 6.02 17.74 30.62
N PHE A 76 7.03 17.54 29.78
CA PHE A 76 7.07 18.09 28.42
C PHE A 76 5.93 17.58 27.51
N PRO A 77 5.68 16.25 27.39
CA PRO A 77 4.54 15.75 26.62
C PRO A 77 3.19 16.23 27.14
N CYS A 78 2.97 16.22 28.46
CA CYS A 78 1.70 16.66 29.05
C CYS A 78 1.48 18.17 28.89
N LEU A 79 2.55 18.96 28.92
CA LEU A 79 2.50 20.41 28.68
C LEU A 79 1.99 20.73 27.26
N LEU A 80 2.31 19.87 26.29
CA LEU A 80 1.88 20.04 24.90
C LEU A 80 0.48 19.48 24.64
N LEU A 81 0.18 18.30 25.16
CA LEU A 81 -0.99 17.50 24.75
C LEU A 81 -2.12 17.45 25.78
N ALA A 82 -1.83 17.68 27.06
CA ALA A 82 -2.79 17.49 28.16
C ALA A 82 -3.03 18.78 28.97
N LYS A 83 -3.03 19.95 28.33
CA LYS A 83 -3.19 21.25 29.02
C LYS A 83 -4.44 21.35 29.90
N GLN A 84 -5.56 20.80 29.46
CA GLN A 84 -6.84 20.89 30.17
C GLN A 84 -7.13 19.67 31.06
N ASN A 85 -6.57 18.51 30.73
CA ASN A 85 -6.94 17.22 31.35
C ASN A 85 -5.78 16.56 32.12
N GLY A 86 -4.59 17.18 32.13
CA GLY A 86 -3.40 16.67 32.79
C GLY A 86 -3.29 17.10 34.25
N ASP A 87 -2.38 16.47 34.99
CA ASP A 87 -2.06 16.86 36.36
C ASP A 87 -1.55 18.33 36.40
N PRO A 88 -2.28 19.26 37.04
CA PRO A 88 -1.90 20.67 37.12
C PRO A 88 -0.50 20.89 37.71
N SER A 89 -0.01 19.94 38.51
CA SER A 89 1.35 19.96 39.08
C SER A 89 2.45 19.89 38.05
N TRP A 90 2.19 19.21 36.93
CA TRP A 90 3.16 18.97 35.89
C TRP A 90 2.95 19.81 34.64
N VAL A 91 1.82 20.53 34.56
CA VAL A 91 1.40 21.31 33.39
C VAL A 91 1.26 22.80 33.72
N SER A 92 0.52 23.14 34.77
CA SER A 92 0.11 24.52 35.05
C SER A 92 1.08 25.26 35.97
N TYR A 93 1.32 24.76 37.19
CA TYR A 93 2.14 25.48 38.18
C TYR A 93 3.55 24.91 38.37
N GLY A 94 3.80 23.65 38.01
CA GLY A 94 5.14 23.05 38.07
C GLY A 94 5.57 22.59 39.46
N VAL A 95 6.45 21.58 39.49
CA VAL A 95 6.94 20.94 40.72
C VAL A 95 8.24 21.60 41.19
N ALA A 96 8.24 22.08 42.44
CA ALA A 96 9.41 22.59 43.16
C ALA A 96 9.81 21.72 44.38
N ASP A 97 8.94 20.80 44.79
CA ASP A 97 9.11 19.97 45.98
C ASP A 97 10.07 18.81 45.70
N LEU A 98 11.35 19.07 45.95
CA LEU A 98 12.45 18.12 45.84
C LEU A 98 12.38 17.01 46.90
N SER A 99 11.79 17.27 48.07
CA SER A 99 11.63 16.27 49.13
C SER A 99 10.80 15.06 48.71
N HIS A 100 9.69 15.30 47.98
CA HIS A 100 8.79 14.24 47.52
C HIS A 100 8.84 14.01 46.00
N LEU A 101 9.87 14.55 45.33
CA LEU A 101 9.96 14.53 43.87
C LEU A 101 9.90 13.12 43.30
N THR A 102 10.63 12.17 43.88
CA THR A 102 10.64 10.77 43.43
C THR A 102 9.25 10.13 43.50
N GLN A 103 8.48 10.41 44.56
CA GLN A 103 7.11 9.90 44.71
C GLN A 103 6.16 10.56 43.70
N LYS A 104 6.29 11.88 43.50
CA LYS A 104 5.50 12.61 42.50
C LYS A 104 5.78 12.14 41.08
N ILE A 105 7.04 11.85 40.76
CA ILE A 105 7.46 11.28 39.48
C ILE A 105 6.77 9.94 39.24
N LYS A 106 6.90 8.99 40.17
CA LYS A 106 6.27 7.66 40.03
C LYS A 106 4.76 7.75 39.88
N LYS A 107 4.11 8.59 40.68
CA LYS A 107 2.65 8.78 40.61
C LYS A 107 2.22 9.36 39.25
N HIS A 108 2.96 10.33 38.74
CA HIS A 108 2.64 10.98 37.46
C HIS A 108 2.90 10.05 36.28
N GLU A 109 4.01 9.31 36.29
CA GLU A 109 4.39 8.36 35.26
C GLU A 109 3.34 7.25 35.05
N CYS A 110 2.68 6.83 36.14
CA CYS A 110 1.57 5.87 36.07
C CYS A 110 0.20 6.50 35.78
N SER A 111 0.09 7.83 35.62
CA SER A 111 -1.20 8.48 35.39
C SER A 111 -1.68 8.29 33.95
N GLN A 112 -2.99 8.06 33.76
CA GLN A 112 -3.56 7.86 32.43
C GLN A 112 -3.28 9.04 31.49
N SER A 113 -3.36 10.28 32.00
CA SER A 113 -3.05 11.49 31.22
C SER A 113 -1.62 11.50 30.70
N HIS A 114 -0.66 11.06 31.52
CA HIS A 114 0.74 10.99 31.14
C HIS A 114 0.97 9.90 30.09
N LEU A 115 0.45 8.69 30.34
CA LEU A 115 0.58 7.55 29.42
C LEU A 115 0.02 7.88 28.04
N ASN A 116 -1.18 8.46 27.99
CA ASN A 116 -1.80 8.89 26.73
C ASN A 116 -0.97 9.98 26.03
N SER A 117 -0.50 10.99 26.78
CA SER A 117 0.34 12.06 26.23
C SER A 117 1.65 11.51 25.67
N ILE A 118 2.30 10.59 26.37
CA ILE A 118 3.54 9.94 25.92
C ILE A 118 3.30 9.11 24.67
N LEU A 119 2.22 8.33 24.61
CA LEU A 119 1.88 7.53 23.44
C LEU A 119 1.65 8.41 22.22
N GLU A 120 0.79 9.41 22.33
CA GLU A 120 0.54 10.38 21.26
C GLU A 120 1.82 11.10 20.85
N PHE A 121 2.59 11.60 21.82
CA PHE A 121 3.86 12.28 21.58
C PHE A 121 4.87 11.39 20.85
N ASN A 122 4.94 10.10 21.18
CA ASN A 122 5.81 9.15 20.53
C ASN A 122 5.35 8.76 19.12
N LEU A 123 4.05 8.71 18.89
CA LEU A 123 3.43 8.44 17.60
C LEU A 123 3.51 9.64 16.64
N LEU A 124 3.65 10.88 17.12
CA LEU A 124 3.88 12.04 16.28
C LEU A 124 5.08 11.84 15.33
N GLY A 125 4.80 11.93 14.02
CA GLY A 125 5.78 11.75 12.95
C GLY A 125 6.07 10.29 12.58
N LYS A 126 5.48 9.30 13.27
CA LYS A 126 5.50 7.90 12.84
C LYS A 126 4.26 7.63 12.00
N VAL A 127 4.45 7.34 10.71
CA VAL A 127 3.36 6.92 9.82
C VAL A 127 2.80 5.60 10.32
N ASP A 128 1.48 5.53 10.55
CA ASP A 128 0.81 4.31 11.01
C ASP A 128 1.10 3.17 10.03
N ILE A 129 1.63 2.06 10.52
CA ILE A 129 1.92 0.85 9.73
C ILE A 129 0.66 0.39 8.98
N ARG A 130 -0.52 0.59 9.58
CA ARG A 130 -1.81 0.29 8.94
C ARG A 130 -2.06 1.14 7.70
N GLN A 131 -1.67 2.41 7.70
CA GLN A 131 -1.80 3.29 6.54
C GLN A 131 -0.83 2.89 5.43
N GLN A 132 0.40 2.47 5.76
CA GLN A 132 1.35 1.97 4.74
C GLN A 132 0.86 0.69 4.08
N LEU A 133 0.31 -0.25 4.85
CA LEU A 133 -0.27 -1.49 4.32
C LEU A 133 -1.46 -1.22 3.40
N ASP A 134 -2.34 -0.28 3.76
CA ASP A 134 -3.47 0.11 2.93
C ASP A 134 -3.02 0.78 1.60
N ILE A 135 -2.03 1.68 1.65
CA ILE A 135 -1.47 2.31 0.44
C ILE A 135 -0.82 1.27 -0.47
N ALA A 136 0.01 0.37 0.07
CA ALA A 136 0.67 -0.67 -0.69
C ALA A 136 -0.35 -1.65 -1.32
N PHE A 137 -1.38 -2.03 -0.55
CA PHE A 137 -2.47 -2.88 -1.02
C PHE A 137 -3.22 -2.20 -2.18
N ARG A 138 -3.66 -0.95 -2.02
CA ARG A 138 -4.35 -0.19 -3.06
C ARG A 138 -3.50 -0.02 -4.32
N SER A 139 -2.21 0.24 -4.16
CA SER A 139 -1.25 0.35 -5.26
C SER A 139 -1.11 -0.98 -6.02
N ASN A 140 -0.99 -2.10 -5.31
CA ASN A 140 -0.93 -3.43 -5.93
C ASN A 140 -2.22 -3.78 -6.67
N VAL A 141 -3.39 -3.47 -6.10
CA VAL A 141 -4.69 -3.67 -6.76
C VAL A 141 -4.76 -2.85 -8.05
N LYS A 142 -4.34 -1.58 -8.00
CA LYS A 142 -4.31 -0.70 -9.19
C LYS A 142 -3.39 -1.26 -10.26
N ARG A 143 -2.15 -1.62 -9.92
CA ARG A 143 -1.17 -2.21 -10.84
C ARG A 143 -1.68 -3.52 -11.45
N HIS A 144 -2.33 -4.37 -10.65
CA HIS A 144 -2.92 -5.60 -11.14
C HIS A 144 -4.04 -5.32 -12.16
N LYS A 145 -4.95 -4.37 -11.86
CA LYS A 145 -6.00 -3.96 -12.79
C LYS A 145 -5.43 -3.42 -14.11
N GLU A 146 -4.43 -2.54 -14.05
CA GLU A 146 -3.74 -2.02 -15.23
C GLU A 146 -3.12 -3.14 -16.07
N LYS A 147 -2.48 -4.12 -15.43
CA LYS A 147 -1.92 -5.30 -16.12
C LYS A 147 -3.01 -6.15 -16.78
N VAL A 148 -4.12 -6.39 -16.09
CA VAL A 148 -5.28 -7.11 -16.66
C VAL A 148 -5.84 -6.38 -17.87
N THR A 149 -6.01 -5.06 -17.78
CA THR A 149 -6.48 -4.23 -18.91
C THR A 149 -5.53 -4.31 -20.10
N LYS A 150 -4.21 -4.16 -19.88
CA LYS A 150 -3.21 -4.29 -20.95
C LYS A 150 -3.22 -5.68 -21.59
N ASN A 151 -3.32 -6.74 -20.78
CA ASN A 151 -3.40 -8.11 -21.31
C ASN A 151 -4.67 -8.35 -22.13
N ARG A 152 -5.83 -7.86 -21.69
CA ARG A 152 -7.09 -7.96 -22.46
C ARG A 152 -7.01 -7.21 -23.79
N TYR A 153 -6.39 -6.03 -23.78
CA TYR A 153 -6.17 -5.26 -25.00
C TYR A 153 -5.30 -6.03 -26.00
N VAL A 154 -4.15 -6.56 -25.55
CA VAL A 154 -3.27 -7.38 -26.39
C VAL A 154 -4.00 -8.61 -26.92
N LEU A 155 -4.72 -9.32 -26.05
CA LEU A 155 -5.51 -10.49 -26.44
C LEU A 155 -6.50 -10.17 -27.55
N THR A 156 -7.15 -9.00 -27.49
CA THR A 156 -8.07 -8.52 -28.54
C THR A 156 -7.36 -8.38 -29.88
N LYS A 157 -6.13 -7.87 -29.90
CA LYS A 157 -5.32 -7.75 -31.13
C LYS A 157 -4.94 -9.12 -31.70
N ILE A 158 -4.58 -10.06 -30.83
CA ILE A 158 -4.24 -11.43 -31.23
C ILE A 158 -5.45 -12.15 -31.81
N ILE A 159 -6.61 -12.07 -31.16
CA ILE A 159 -7.87 -12.60 -31.67
C ILE A 159 -8.20 -11.96 -33.03
N GLY A 160 -7.99 -10.66 -33.18
CA GLY A 160 -8.14 -9.98 -34.47
C GLY A 160 -7.28 -10.58 -35.59
N CYS A 161 -6.03 -10.96 -35.27
CA CYS A 161 -5.15 -11.64 -36.22
C CYS A 161 -5.65 -13.06 -36.57
N ILE A 162 -6.17 -13.81 -35.57
CA ILE A 162 -6.77 -15.13 -35.81
C ILE A 162 -8.00 -15.02 -36.71
N LEU A 163 -8.89 -14.07 -36.41
CA LEU A 163 -10.09 -13.80 -37.21
C LEU A 163 -9.73 -13.40 -38.64
N PHE A 164 -8.71 -12.56 -38.82
CA PHE A 164 -8.20 -12.22 -40.15
C PHE A 164 -7.73 -13.49 -40.89
N CYS A 165 -6.92 -14.34 -40.26
CA CYS A 165 -6.51 -15.59 -40.88
C CYS A 165 -7.71 -16.47 -41.26
N GLY A 166 -8.70 -16.61 -40.37
CA GLY A 166 -9.92 -17.37 -40.66
C GLY A 166 -10.74 -16.80 -41.82
N ALA A 167 -10.90 -15.47 -41.87
CA ALA A 167 -11.68 -14.78 -42.91
C ALA A 167 -11.06 -14.89 -44.31
N PHE A 168 -9.74 -15.02 -44.40
CA PHE A 168 -8.99 -15.15 -45.65
C PHE A 168 -8.48 -16.58 -45.91
N GLU A 169 -8.98 -17.57 -45.16
CA GLU A 169 -8.58 -18.99 -45.27
C GLU A 169 -7.07 -19.21 -45.17
N LEU A 170 -6.39 -18.37 -44.39
CA LEU A 170 -4.95 -18.41 -44.20
C LEU A 170 -4.61 -19.42 -43.10
N ALA A 171 -3.56 -20.21 -43.36
CA ALA A 171 -3.05 -21.14 -42.37
C ALA A 171 -2.54 -20.39 -41.13
N LEU A 172 -3.08 -20.74 -39.96
CA LEU A 172 -2.60 -20.24 -38.66
C LEU A 172 -1.23 -20.83 -38.30
N ARG A 173 -0.94 -22.04 -38.77
CA ARG A 173 0.32 -22.77 -38.50
C ARG A 173 1.21 -22.80 -39.73
N GLY A 174 2.50 -22.55 -39.53
CA GLY A 174 3.55 -22.79 -40.53
C GLY A 174 4.06 -24.23 -40.50
N HIS A 175 4.83 -24.62 -41.53
CA HIS A 175 5.41 -25.97 -41.66
C HIS A 175 6.66 -26.19 -40.77
N ASP A 176 7.29 -25.13 -40.28
CA ASP A 176 8.45 -25.17 -39.39
C ASP A 176 8.31 -24.11 -38.27
N GLU A 177 8.67 -24.47 -37.02
CA GLU A 177 8.54 -23.59 -35.84
C GLU A 177 9.85 -22.89 -35.46
N ARG A 178 10.91 -23.06 -36.26
CA ARG A 178 12.19 -22.38 -36.03
C ARG A 178 12.03 -20.86 -36.08
N GLU A 179 12.82 -20.15 -35.28
CA GLU A 179 12.83 -18.67 -35.26
C GLU A 179 13.51 -18.04 -36.48
N ASP A 180 13.58 -18.77 -37.60
CA ASP A 180 14.20 -18.31 -38.82
C ASP A 180 13.21 -17.37 -39.53
N LEU A 181 13.59 -16.10 -39.66
CA LEU A 181 12.79 -15.05 -40.32
C LEU A 181 12.37 -15.42 -41.76
N LEU A 182 13.11 -16.32 -42.41
CA LEU A 182 12.82 -16.80 -43.77
C LEU A 182 11.55 -17.65 -43.88
N ASN A 183 11.16 -18.36 -42.81
CA ASN A 183 10.04 -19.31 -42.81
C ASN A 183 8.94 -18.92 -41.81
N MET A 184 8.78 -17.63 -41.57
CA MET A 184 7.78 -17.12 -40.64
C MET A 184 6.37 -17.35 -41.17
N GLY A 185 5.60 -18.21 -40.50
CA GLY A 185 4.20 -18.48 -40.85
C GLY A 185 3.35 -17.20 -40.86
N VAL A 186 2.31 -17.19 -41.71
CA VAL A 186 1.47 -16.01 -42.00
C VAL A 186 0.94 -15.33 -40.74
N PHE A 187 0.46 -16.11 -39.77
CA PHE A 187 0.00 -15.59 -38.47
C PHE A 187 1.08 -14.79 -37.72
N ARG A 188 2.31 -15.31 -37.65
CA ARG A 188 3.41 -14.65 -36.94
C ARG A 188 3.86 -13.38 -37.68
N GLY A 189 3.86 -13.40 -39.01
CA GLY A 189 4.07 -12.21 -39.83
C GLY A 189 3.02 -11.13 -39.56
N LEU A 190 1.75 -11.51 -39.49
CA LEU A 190 0.64 -10.59 -39.20
C LEU A 190 0.72 -9.99 -37.79
N ILE A 191 1.09 -10.79 -36.79
CA ILE A 191 1.32 -10.31 -35.41
C ILE A 191 2.47 -9.30 -35.36
N ASN A 192 3.59 -9.60 -36.03
CA ASN A 192 4.74 -8.71 -36.08
C ASN A 192 4.40 -7.39 -36.78
N PHE A 193 3.72 -7.44 -37.92
CA PHE A 193 3.22 -6.25 -38.61
C PHE A 193 2.26 -5.44 -37.72
N SER A 194 1.33 -6.11 -37.04
CA SER A 194 0.42 -5.45 -36.10
C SER A 194 1.17 -4.76 -34.95
N ALA A 195 2.30 -5.33 -34.50
CA ALA A 195 3.14 -4.75 -33.48
C ALA A 195 3.94 -3.52 -33.96
N GLU A 196 4.19 -3.39 -35.26
CA GLU A 196 4.76 -2.14 -35.80
C GLU A 196 3.78 -0.98 -35.72
N LEU A 197 2.48 -1.27 -35.79
CA LEU A 197 1.40 -0.28 -35.72
C LEU A 197 0.90 -0.02 -34.29
N ASP A 198 1.10 -0.96 -33.37
CA ASP A 198 0.59 -0.89 -32.01
C ASP A 198 1.71 -1.06 -30.98
N SER A 199 2.11 0.07 -30.36
CA SER A 199 3.16 0.09 -29.34
C SER A 199 2.83 -0.75 -28.11
N SER A 200 1.55 -0.86 -27.73
CA SER A 200 1.14 -1.68 -26.58
C SER A 200 1.29 -3.17 -26.86
N LEU A 201 0.99 -3.59 -28.09
CA LEU A 201 1.25 -4.95 -28.57
C LEU A 201 2.76 -5.21 -28.66
N LYS A 202 3.52 -4.28 -29.22
CA LYS A 202 4.99 -4.38 -29.32
C LYS A 202 5.66 -4.55 -27.96
N ASP A 203 5.33 -3.68 -27.01
CA ASP A 203 5.83 -3.75 -25.64
C ASP A 203 5.48 -5.08 -24.97
N HIS A 204 4.29 -5.61 -25.25
CA HIS A 204 3.89 -6.89 -24.69
C HIS A 204 4.70 -8.05 -25.27
N LEU A 205 4.86 -8.10 -26.59
CA LEU A 205 5.63 -9.17 -27.25
C LEU A 205 7.10 -9.18 -26.81
N THR A 206 7.69 -8.01 -26.50
CA THR A 206 9.09 -7.89 -26.05
C THR A 206 9.25 -8.15 -24.55
N CYS A 207 8.34 -7.66 -23.70
CA CYS A 207 8.50 -7.71 -22.25
C CYS A 207 7.79 -8.89 -21.57
N ALA A 208 6.81 -9.54 -22.21
CA ALA A 208 6.03 -10.59 -21.57
C ALA A 208 6.82 -11.91 -21.45
N THR A 209 6.85 -12.45 -20.23
CA THR A 209 7.57 -13.70 -19.90
C THR A 209 6.67 -14.92 -19.89
N VAL A 210 5.39 -14.77 -19.53
CA VAL A 210 4.46 -15.90 -19.34
C VAL A 210 3.49 -16.05 -20.50
N PHE A 211 2.83 -14.96 -20.89
CA PHE A 211 1.87 -14.95 -21.99
C PHE A 211 2.41 -14.06 -23.09
N LYS A 212 2.92 -14.65 -24.17
CA LYS A 212 3.26 -13.92 -25.40
C LYS A 212 2.12 -13.92 -26.41
N GLY A 213 1.18 -14.86 -26.26
CA GLY A 213 0.03 -15.03 -27.15
C GLY A 213 0.34 -15.60 -28.54
N THR A 214 1.61 -15.91 -28.82
CA THR A 214 2.07 -16.46 -30.10
C THR A 214 2.35 -17.96 -30.05
N SER A 215 2.30 -18.61 -28.89
CA SER A 215 2.56 -20.05 -28.79
C SER A 215 1.40 -20.87 -29.35
N LYS A 216 1.71 -22.06 -29.85
CA LYS A 216 0.74 -22.99 -30.42
C LYS A 216 -0.32 -23.44 -29.41
N GLU A 217 0.05 -23.58 -28.14
CA GLU A 217 -0.89 -23.94 -27.06
C GLU A 217 -1.89 -22.81 -26.86
N ILE A 218 -1.41 -21.56 -26.75
CA ILE A 218 -2.30 -20.41 -26.58
C ILE A 218 -3.20 -20.22 -27.80
N GLN A 219 -2.67 -20.39 -29.02
CA GLN A 219 -3.49 -20.34 -30.23
C GLN A 219 -4.60 -21.39 -30.21
N HIS A 220 -4.28 -22.61 -29.77
CA HIS A 220 -5.27 -23.69 -29.65
C HIS A 220 -6.35 -23.36 -28.62
N ASP A 221 -5.96 -22.92 -27.43
CA ASP A 221 -6.89 -22.51 -26.38
C ASP A 221 -7.84 -21.39 -26.85
N LEU A 222 -7.31 -20.42 -27.61
CA LEU A 222 -8.12 -19.36 -28.20
C LEU A 222 -9.09 -19.86 -29.26
N LEU A 223 -8.64 -20.77 -30.13
CA LEU A 223 -9.53 -21.39 -31.11
C LEU A 223 -10.64 -22.19 -30.45
N ASP A 224 -10.36 -22.93 -29.37
CA ASP A 224 -11.36 -23.69 -28.63
C ASP A 224 -12.37 -22.76 -27.93
N CYS A 225 -11.90 -21.64 -27.39
CA CYS A 225 -12.78 -20.61 -26.82
C CYS A 225 -13.68 -19.99 -27.89
N MET A 226 -13.12 -19.65 -29.06
CA MET A 226 -13.88 -19.11 -30.19
C MET A 226 -14.91 -20.13 -30.71
N LEU A 227 -14.51 -21.40 -30.87
CA LEU A 227 -15.38 -22.50 -31.25
C LEU A 227 -16.55 -22.65 -30.28
N THR A 228 -16.28 -22.60 -28.97
CA THR A 228 -17.31 -22.69 -27.93
C THR A 228 -18.33 -21.56 -28.05
N VAL A 229 -17.87 -20.32 -28.27
CA VAL A 229 -18.75 -19.17 -28.49
C VAL A 229 -19.61 -19.36 -29.74
N CYS A 230 -19.00 -19.76 -30.86
CA CYS A 230 -19.72 -20.03 -32.11
C CYS A 230 -20.77 -21.14 -31.95
N GLN A 231 -20.39 -22.26 -31.32
CA GLN A 231 -21.31 -23.38 -31.07
C GLN A 231 -22.49 -22.97 -30.18
N ASN A 232 -22.26 -22.17 -29.15
CA ASN A 232 -23.34 -21.68 -28.29
C ASN A 232 -24.29 -20.75 -29.06
N HIS A 233 -23.76 -19.92 -29.95
CA HIS A 233 -24.57 -19.06 -30.81
C HIS A 233 -25.44 -19.88 -31.77
N ILE A 234 -24.83 -20.82 -32.50
CA ILE A 234 -25.53 -21.74 -33.42
C ILE A 234 -26.59 -22.54 -32.67
N LYS A 235 -26.31 -23.04 -31.47
CA LYS A 235 -27.30 -23.73 -30.62
C LYS A 235 -28.49 -22.84 -30.29
N SER A 236 -28.25 -21.58 -29.97
CA SER A 236 -29.33 -20.60 -29.73
C SER A 236 -30.19 -20.43 -30.98
N GLU A 237 -29.56 -20.20 -32.13
CA GLU A 237 -30.28 -20.03 -33.41
C GLU A 237 -31.11 -21.27 -33.78
N ILE A 238 -30.55 -22.48 -33.60
CA ILE A 238 -31.28 -23.74 -33.83
C ILE A 238 -32.48 -23.86 -32.88
N SER A 239 -32.31 -23.50 -31.61
CA SER A 239 -33.39 -23.61 -30.62
C SER A 239 -34.55 -22.65 -30.87
N GLU A 240 -34.27 -21.52 -31.50
CA GLU A 240 -35.25 -20.48 -31.85
C GLU A 240 -35.92 -20.73 -33.21
N ALA A 241 -35.30 -21.55 -34.07
CA ALA A 241 -35.81 -21.85 -35.40
C ALA A 241 -37.01 -22.82 -35.37
N SER A 242 -38.07 -22.51 -36.12
CA SER A 242 -39.24 -23.41 -36.23
C SER A 242 -38.93 -24.68 -37.03
N PHE A 243 -37.97 -24.62 -37.95
CA PHE A 243 -37.56 -25.72 -38.81
C PHE A 243 -36.05 -25.61 -39.09
N VAL A 244 -35.37 -26.74 -39.20
CA VAL A 244 -33.94 -26.82 -39.55
C VAL A 244 -33.78 -27.82 -40.69
N SER A 245 -32.91 -27.51 -41.66
CA SER A 245 -32.51 -28.41 -42.72
C SER A 245 -31.05 -28.81 -42.53
N VAL A 246 -30.75 -30.11 -42.62
CA VAL A 246 -29.39 -30.64 -42.50
C VAL A 246 -28.96 -31.19 -43.85
N ILE A 247 -27.84 -30.71 -44.36
CA ILE A 247 -27.20 -31.24 -45.57
C ILE A 247 -25.99 -32.03 -45.11
N ALA A 248 -25.96 -33.32 -45.45
CA ALA A 248 -24.83 -34.20 -45.19
C ALA A 248 -24.15 -34.52 -46.53
N GLU A 249 -22.86 -34.20 -46.64
CA GLU A 249 -22.03 -34.57 -47.79
C GLU A 249 -21.18 -35.78 -47.42
N LEU A 250 -21.30 -36.86 -48.21
CA LEU A 250 -20.51 -38.08 -48.04
C LEU A 250 -19.36 -38.09 -49.04
N LEU A 251 -18.17 -37.76 -48.56
CA LEU A 251 -16.94 -38.08 -49.27
C LEU A 251 -16.61 -39.55 -49.01
N MET A 252 -16.73 -40.40 -50.03
CA MET A 252 -16.36 -41.81 -49.94
C MET A 252 -14.84 -41.97 -49.85
N TYR A 253 -14.28 -41.82 -48.66
CA TYR A 253 -13.00 -42.42 -48.30
C TYR A 253 -13.27 -43.73 -47.54
N TYR A 254 -12.67 -44.81 -48.02
CA TYR A 254 -12.77 -46.16 -47.45
C TYR A 254 -12.49 -46.17 -45.95
N GLN A 255 -13.54 -46.21 -45.11
CA GLN A 255 -13.62 -46.94 -43.82
C GLN A 255 -15.00 -46.75 -43.16
N PHE A 256 -15.97 -47.48 -43.70
CA PHE A 256 -17.33 -47.64 -43.16
C PHE A 256 -17.33 -48.66 -42.01
N ALA A 257 -17.20 -48.22 -40.76
CA ALA A 257 -17.48 -49.11 -39.62
C ALA A 257 -18.00 -48.41 -38.35
N ASN A 258 -17.69 -47.12 -38.12
CA ASN A 258 -17.99 -46.49 -36.81
C ASN A 258 -19.14 -45.47 -36.81
N TRP A 259 -19.88 -45.32 -37.91
CA TRP A 259 -20.89 -44.24 -38.03
C TRP A 259 -22.32 -44.62 -37.61
N LEU A 260 -22.64 -45.93 -37.55
CA LEU A 260 -23.98 -46.38 -37.14
C LEU A 260 -24.26 -46.14 -35.65
N SER A 261 -23.25 -46.08 -34.79
CA SER A 261 -23.44 -45.90 -33.34
C SER A 261 -23.74 -44.46 -32.91
N PHE A 262 -23.51 -43.46 -33.75
CA PHE A 262 -23.77 -42.05 -33.40
C PHE A 262 -25.24 -41.64 -33.59
N PHE A 263 -25.96 -42.29 -34.52
CA PHE A 263 -27.37 -41.98 -34.77
C PHE A 263 -28.35 -42.67 -33.80
N ASP A 264 -27.92 -43.69 -33.07
CA ASP A 264 -28.76 -44.39 -32.08
C ASP A 264 -28.94 -43.61 -30.76
N THR A 265 -28.40 -42.39 -30.64
CA THR A 265 -28.46 -41.58 -29.39
C THR A 265 -29.18 -40.23 -29.55
N PHE A 266 -29.88 -39.98 -30.66
CA PHE A 266 -30.77 -38.82 -30.83
C PHE A 266 -32.24 -39.24 -30.81
#